data_AF-A0A927SFY5-F1
#
_entry.id   AF-A0A927SFY5-F1
#
_cell.length_a   1.000
_cell.length_b   1.000
_cell.length_c   1.000
_cell.angle_alpha   90.00
_cell.angle_beta   90.00
_cell.angle_gamma   90.00
#
_symmetry.space_group_name_H-M   'P 1'
#
loop_
_entity.id
_entity.type
_entity.pdbx_description
1 polymer ?
#
loop_
_entity_poly.entity_id
_entity_poly.type
_entity_poly.pdbx_seq_one_letter_code
_entity_poly.pdbx_strand_id
1 'polypeptide(L)' 'MDIQKIISDVMAKLEGNDNLIAKFTADPVKTLEGLLNVDLPDDKINAVVEAVKAKLNLDQAGKKASGILGAIKNIFKK' A
#
# COMPACT_ATOMS: atom_id res chain seq x y z
N MET A 1 10.46 -18.29 -1.01
CA MET A 1 9.89 -17.17 -0.23
C MET A 1 9.25 -16.21 -1.20
N ASP A 2 7.93 -16.22 -1.31
CA ASP A 2 7.20 -15.36 -2.25
C ASP A 2 6.97 -14.00 -1.62
N ILE A 3 7.81 -13.03 -1.98
CA ILE A 3 7.69 -11.64 -1.53
C ILE A 3 6.31 -11.08 -1.93
N GLN A 4 5.78 -11.47 -3.08
CA GLN A 4 4.44 -11.08 -3.52
C GLN A 4 3.35 -11.56 -2.56
N LYS A 5 3.45 -12.79 -2.04
CA LYS A 5 2.49 -13.32 -1.08
C LYS A 5 2.53 -12.54 0.23
N ILE A 6 3.74 -12.21 0.69
CA ILE A 6 3.96 -11.36 1.87
C ILE A 6 3.31 -9.98 1.68
N ILE A 7 3.52 -9.35 0.51
CA ILE A 7 2.89 -8.06 0.16
C ILE A 7 1.38 -8.17 0.25
N SER A 8 0.78 -9.18 -0.39
CA SER A 8 -0.67 -9.39 -0.39
C SER A 8 -1.22 -9.65 1.02
N ASP A 9 -0.57 -10.46 1.84
CA ASP A 9 -1.02 -10.76 3.21
C ASP A 9 -0.94 -9.53 4.11
N VAL A 10 0.13 -8.75 4.00
CA VAL A 10 0.27 -7.47 4.72
C VAL A 10 -0.80 -6.50 4.27
N MET A 11 -1.01 -6.36 2.96
CA MET A 11 -2.02 -5.48 2.40
C MET A 11 -3.42 -5.86 2.86
N ALA A 12 -3.77 -7.14 2.85
CA ALA A 12 -5.06 -7.60 3.32
C ALA A 12 -5.29 -7.34 4.82
N LYS A 13 -4.21 -7.34 5.63
CA LYS A 13 -4.26 -6.95 7.05
C LYS A 13 -4.33 -5.44 7.25
N LEU A 14 -3.72 -4.66 6.35
CA LEU A 14 -3.78 -3.20 6.35
C LEU A 14 -5.13 -2.67 5.85
N GLU A 15 -5.68 -3.27 4.79
CA GLU A 15 -7.01 -2.99 4.26
C GLU A 15 -8.07 -3.32 5.31
N GLY A 16 -8.64 -2.26 5.91
CA GLY A 16 -9.63 -2.38 6.97
C GLY A 16 -9.09 -2.13 8.38
N ASN A 17 -7.80 -1.80 8.54
CA ASN A 17 -7.20 -1.43 9.82
C ASN A 17 -6.48 -0.07 9.73
N ASP A 18 -7.23 1.00 9.95
CA ASP A 18 -6.73 2.38 9.89
C ASP A 18 -5.55 2.62 10.85
N ASN A 19 -5.55 1.95 12.01
CA ASN A 19 -4.45 2.02 12.96
C ASN A 19 -3.16 1.40 12.40
N LEU A 20 -3.27 0.28 11.67
CA LEU A 20 -2.11 -0.32 11.01
C LEU A 20 -1.66 0.51 9.82
N ILE A 21 -2.58 1.13 9.08
CA ILE A 21 -2.23 2.08 8.01
C ILE A 21 -1.47 3.28 8.59
N ALA A 22 -1.90 3.83 9.73
CA ALA A 22 -1.21 4.93 10.40
C ALA A 22 0.19 4.51 10.87
N LYS A 23 0.31 3.35 11.52
CA LYS A 23 1.62 2.79 11.93
C LYS A 23 2.52 2.49 10.75
N PHE A 24 1.98 1.94 9.67
CA PHE A 24 2.73 1.66 8.45
C PHE A 24 3.17 2.94 7.74
N THR A 25 2.37 4.01 7.81
CA THR A 25 2.74 5.33 7.26
C THR A 25 3.87 5.96 8.07
N ALA A 26 3.86 5.80 9.40
CA ALA A 26 4.91 6.27 10.29
C ALA A 26 6.19 5.44 10.18
N ASP A 27 6.08 4.12 10.36
CA ASP A 27 7.19 3.15 10.39
C ASP A 27 6.82 1.88 9.62
N PRO A 28 6.94 1.86 8.28
CA PRO A 28 6.53 0.74 7.46
C PRO A 28 7.39 -0.51 7.72
N VAL A 29 8.71 -0.35 7.87
CA VAL A 29 9.67 -1.44 8.15
C VAL A 29 9.29 -2.16 9.44
N LYS A 30 9.21 -1.42 10.54
CA LYS A 30 8.87 -1.95 11.86
C LYS A 30 7.47 -2.56 11.92
N THR A 31 6.53 -1.97 11.19
CA THR A 31 5.17 -2.51 11.09
C THR A 31 5.17 -3.85 10.37
N LEU A 32 5.92 -4.00 9.27
CA LEU A 32 6.06 -5.26 8.54
C LEU A 32 6.74 -6.35 9.37
N GLU A 33 7.87 -6.02 10.01
CA GLU A 33 8.59 -6.94 10.89
C GLU A 33 7.70 -7.45 12.02
N GLY A 34 6.94 -6.56 12.67
CA GLY A 34 5.99 -6.93 13.72
C GLY A 34 4.77 -7.71 13.21
N LEU A 35 4.29 -7.43 11.99
CA LEU A 35 3.13 -8.12 11.41
C LEU A 35 3.44 -9.55 10.99
N LEU A 36 4.64 -9.74 10.47
CA LEU A 36 5.10 -10.99 9.87
C LEU A 36 5.87 -11.83 10.88
N ASN A 37 6.44 -11.20 11.92
CA ASN A 37 7.31 -11.83 12.91
C ASN A 37 8.44 -12.63 12.23
N VAL A 38 8.98 -12.07 11.15
CA VAL A 38 10.09 -12.64 10.35
C VAL A 38 11.19 -11.60 10.18
N ASP A 39 12.43 -12.06 10.26
CA ASP A 39 13.60 -11.29 9.83
C ASP A 39 13.71 -11.39 8.30
N LEU A 40 13.17 -10.39 7.63
CA LEU A 40 13.38 -10.20 6.20
C LEU A 40 14.65 -9.36 5.99
N PRO A 41 15.44 -9.63 4.93
CA PRO A 41 16.54 -8.75 4.53
C PRO A 41 16.00 -7.35 4.21
N ASP A 42 16.77 -6.31 4.55
CA ASP A 42 16.43 -4.90 4.29
C ASP A 42 16.00 -4.64 2.85
N ASP A 43 16.70 -5.22 1.88
CA ASP A 43 16.37 -5.09 0.45
C ASP A 43 14.96 -5.61 0.13
N LYS A 44 14.56 -6.71 0.77
CA LYS A 44 13.24 -7.32 0.56
C LYS A 44 12.16 -6.56 1.30
N ILE A 45 12.42 -6.12 2.53
CA ILE A 45 11.51 -5.26 3.29
C ILE A 45 11.23 -3.99 2.50
N ASN A 46 12.25 -3.31 1.99
CA ASN A 46 12.07 -2.07 1.24
C ASN A 46 11.21 -2.29 -0.01
N ALA A 47 11.43 -3.37 -0.76
CA ALA A 47 10.58 -3.72 -1.90
C ALA A 47 9.12 -3.99 -1.50
N VAL A 48 8.88 -4.64 -0.36
CA VAL A 48 7.53 -4.85 0.19
C VAL A 48 6.90 -3.51 0.57
N VAL A 49 7.63 -2.66 1.30
CA VAL A 49 7.18 -1.33 1.73
C VAL A 49 6.77 -0.49 0.54
N GLU A 50 7.62 -0.42 -0.49
CA GLU A 50 7.33 0.36 -1.70
C GLU A 50 6.10 -0.18 -2.44
N ALA A 51 5.99 -1.50 -2.61
CA ALA A 51 4.84 -2.11 -3.27
C ALA A 51 3.53 -1.84 -2.50
N VAL A 52 3.54 -1.98 -1.18
CA VAL A 52 2.40 -1.72 -0.30
C VAL A 52 2.04 -0.23 -0.32
N LYS A 53 3.02 0.68 -0.21
CA LYS A 53 2.80 2.14 -0.32
C LYS A 53 2.24 2.50 -1.69
N ALA A 54 2.79 1.96 -2.76
CA ALA A 54 2.33 2.20 -4.13
C ALA A 54 0.88 1.74 -4.31
N LYS A 55 0.53 0.55 -3.81
CA LYS A 55 -0.84 0.03 -3.81
C LYS A 55 -1.80 0.88 -2.97
N LEU A 56 -1.43 1.27 -1.75
CA LEU A 56 -2.26 2.15 -0.90
C LEU A 56 -2.47 3.52 -1.55
N ASN A 57 -1.42 4.08 -2.14
CA ASN A 57 -1.51 5.32 -2.91
C ASN A 57 -2.36 5.13 -4.16
N LEU A 58 -2.25 4.01 -4.88
CA LEU A 58 -3.08 3.68 -6.03
C LEU A 58 -4.54 3.44 -5.66
N ASP A 59 -4.85 2.91 -4.47
CA ASP A 59 -6.23 2.73 -4.03
C ASP A 59 -6.87 4.08 -3.64
N GLN A 60 -6.12 4.90 -2.90
CA GLN A 60 -6.50 6.28 -2.60
C GLN A 60 -6.60 7.14 -3.87
N ALA A 61 -5.60 7.03 -4.74
CA ALA A 61 -5.56 7.71 -6.02
C ALA A 61 -6.57 7.11 -6.99
N GLY A 62 -6.97 5.86 -6.90
CA GLY A 62 -8.01 5.24 -7.74
C GLY A 62 -9.39 5.80 -7.38
N LYS A 63 -9.66 5.94 -6.08
CA LYS A 63 -10.84 6.66 -5.57
C LYS A 63 -10.84 8.12 -6.02
N LYS A 64 -9.70 8.80 -6.00
CA LYS A 64 -9.56 10.18 -6.52
C LYS A 64 -9.51 10.27 -8.04
N ALA A 65 -8.97 9.28 -8.73
CA ALA A 65 -8.79 9.21 -10.18
C ALA A 65 -10.11 8.89 -10.85
N SER A 66 -11.04 8.17 -10.23
CA SER A 66 -12.41 8.13 -10.74
C SER A 66 -13.02 9.55 -10.79
N GLY A 67 -12.67 10.42 -9.83
CA GLY A 67 -13.06 11.83 -9.83
C GLY A 67 -12.25 12.69 -10.82
N ILE A 68 -10.93 12.53 -10.88
CA ILE A 68 -10.03 13.31 -11.73
C ILE A 68 -10.14 12.87 -13.19
N LEU A 69 -10.13 11.57 -13.50
CA LEU A 69 -10.42 11.06 -14.85
C LEU A 69 -11.86 11.40 -15.26
N GLY A 70 -12.82 11.41 -14.34
CA GLY A 70 -14.17 11.91 -14.60
C GLY A 70 -14.18 13.39 -14.96
N ALA A 71 -13.43 14.22 -14.22
CA ALA A 71 -13.28 15.65 -14.49
C ALA A 71 -12.55 15.92 -15.80
N ILE A 72 -11.44 15.23 -16.07
CA ILE A 72 -10.68 15.32 -17.32
C ILE A 72 -11.56 14.86 -18.49
N LYS A 73 -12.31 13.76 -18.35
CA LYS A 73 -13.25 13.30 -19.38
C LYS A 73 -14.38 14.31 -19.63
N ASN A 74 -14.87 15.00 -18.61
CA ASN A 74 -15.87 16.06 -18.76
C ASN A 74 -15.31 17.33 -19.40
N ILE A 75 -14.03 17.64 -19.19
CA ILE A 75 -13.34 18.75 -19.85
C ILE A 75 -13.05 18.42 -21.32
N PHE A 76 -12.69 17.18 -21.64
CA PHE A 76 -12.43 16.73 -23.00
C PHE A 76 -13.70 16.42 -23.83
N LYS A 77 -14.86 16.31 -23.19
CA LYS A 77 -16.15 16.07 -23.86
C LYS A 77 -16.94 17.37 -24.10
N LYS A 78 -16.40 18.51 -23.73
CA LYS A 78 -16.98 19.84 -23.97
C LYS A 78 -16.19 20.55 -25.07
#